data_AF-A0A5G2QSF7-F1
#
_entry.id   AF-A0A5G2QSF7-F1
#
_cell.length_a   1.000
_cell.length_b   1.000
_cell.length_c   1.000
_cell.angle_alpha   90.00
_cell.angle_beta   90.00
_cell.angle_gamma   90.00
#
_symmetry.space_group_name_H-M   'P 1'
#
loop_
_entity.id
_entity.type
_entity.pdbx_description
1 polymer ?
#
loop_
_entity_poly.entity_id
_entity_poly.type
_entity_poly.pdbx_seq_one_letter_code
_entity_poly.pdbx_strand_id
1 'polypeptide(L)'
;MFDKELEELKNEQTKIDSTIPEMKNSLEGINSRITKAEEQISDIEDRVVEITDVGEKKWKMIKRTEESLRDLWDNIQHTNIIIIGVPEGEERENRPKKIVEEIIAKNFPNMGKETLTQVEEAQRLPHRMNPKRNTTRHIVIKLTKIKHKEKIFKATREKQQITYKGTLINITADLSAETL
;
A
#
# COMPACT_ATOMS: atom_id res chain seq x y z
N MET A 1 52.50 -37.30 63.59
CA MET A 1 51.47 -37.34 62.53
C MET A 1 50.42 -36.27 62.80
N PHE A 2 49.81 -36.27 63.99
CA PHE A 2 48.84 -35.26 64.45
C PHE A 2 49.28 -33.78 64.38
N ASP A 3 50.52 -33.43 64.78
CA ASP A 3 50.94 -32.01 64.76
C ASP A 3 51.04 -31.43 63.34
N LYS A 4 51.39 -32.26 62.36
CA LYS A 4 51.46 -31.84 60.94
C LYS A 4 50.06 -31.61 60.37
N GLU A 5 49.11 -32.48 60.70
CA GLU A 5 47.69 -32.33 60.32
C GLU A 5 47.07 -31.08 60.96
N LEU A 6 47.43 -30.76 62.21
CA LEU A 6 46.96 -29.56 62.90
C LEU A 6 47.50 -28.27 62.26
N GLU A 7 48.77 -28.26 61.84
CA GLU A 7 49.40 -27.14 61.14
C GLU A 7 48.77 -26.92 59.75
N GLU A 8 48.47 -28.01 59.03
CA GLU A 8 47.77 -27.97 57.73
C GLU A 8 46.35 -27.40 57.87
N LEU A 9 45.58 -27.84 58.86
CA LEU A 9 44.23 -27.30 59.15
C LEU A 9 44.24 -25.81 59.51
N LYS A 10 45.24 -25.34 60.28
CA LYS A 10 45.39 -23.91 60.58
C LYS A 10 45.69 -23.09 59.33
N ASN A 11 46.51 -23.61 58.43
CA ASN A 11 46.82 -22.95 57.16
C ASN A 11 45.63 -22.94 56.19
N GLU A 12 44.78 -23.95 56.22
CA GLU A 12 43.51 -23.94 55.49
C GLU A 12 42.52 -22.93 56.07
N GLN A 13 42.41 -22.85 57.40
CA GLN A 13 41.55 -21.87 58.08
C GLN A 13 41.97 -20.43 57.75
N THR A 14 43.26 -20.10 57.78
CA THR A 14 43.74 -18.74 57.45
C THR A 14 43.49 -18.38 55.98
N LYS A 15 43.60 -19.34 55.06
CA LYS A 15 43.20 -19.15 53.66
C LYS A 15 41.71 -18.87 53.54
N ILE A 16 40.86 -19.67 54.19
CA ILE A 16 39.40 -19.46 54.22
C ILE A 16 39.07 -18.06 54.73
N ASP A 17 39.64 -17.67 55.86
CA ASP A 17 39.43 -16.37 56.50
C ASP A 17 39.85 -15.20 55.60
N SER A 18 40.89 -15.38 54.76
CA SER A 18 41.29 -14.38 53.75
C SER A 18 40.37 -14.32 52.52
N THR A 19 39.80 -15.45 52.09
CA THR A 19 38.91 -15.49 50.91
C THR A 19 37.48 -15.00 51.18
N ILE A 20 36.96 -15.16 52.40
CA ILE A 20 35.63 -14.68 52.78
C ILE A 20 35.42 -13.17 52.51
N PRO A 21 36.33 -12.25 52.94
CA PRO A 21 36.16 -10.83 52.67
C PRO A 21 36.28 -10.48 51.18
N GLU A 22 37.13 -11.18 50.42
CA GLU A 22 37.23 -11.02 48.96
C GLU A 22 35.90 -11.41 48.28
N MET A 23 35.31 -12.53 48.68
CA MET A 23 33.99 -12.96 48.20
C MET A 23 32.90 -11.95 48.57
N LYS A 24 32.93 -11.41 49.79
CA LYS A 24 31.98 -10.39 50.25
C LYS A 24 32.06 -9.11 49.42
N ASN A 25 33.27 -8.61 49.17
CA ASN A 25 33.49 -7.43 48.34
C ASN A 25 33.04 -7.67 46.89
N SER A 26 33.32 -8.86 46.34
CA SER A 26 32.83 -9.23 45.01
C SER A 26 31.30 -9.29 44.96
N LEU A 27 30.66 -9.82 46.00
CA LEU A 27 29.20 -9.91 46.09
C LEU A 27 28.56 -8.53 46.17
N GLU A 28 29.14 -7.61 46.94
CA GLU A 28 28.69 -6.21 47.00
C GLU A 28 28.85 -5.49 45.65
N GLY A 29 29.99 -5.73 44.96
CA GLY A 29 30.22 -5.25 43.61
C GLY A 29 29.22 -5.80 42.58
N ILE A 30 28.83 -7.07 42.69
CA ILE A 30 27.78 -7.67 41.86
C ILE A 30 26.42 -7.05 42.18
N ASN A 31 26.09 -6.88 43.46
CA ASN A 31 24.78 -6.36 43.88
C ASN A 31 24.57 -4.92 43.39
N SER A 32 25.58 -4.06 43.49
CA SER A 32 25.52 -2.69 42.94
C SER A 32 25.33 -2.67 41.41
N ARG A 33 25.95 -3.61 40.69
CA ARG A 33 25.75 -3.75 39.24
C ARG A 33 24.35 -4.26 38.89
N ILE A 34 23.78 -5.16 39.70
CA ILE A 34 22.41 -5.66 39.54
C ILE A 34 21.41 -4.52 39.72
N THR A 35 21.50 -3.76 40.82
CA THR A 35 20.60 -2.62 41.06
C THR A 35 20.66 -1.61 39.92
N LYS A 36 21.85 -1.29 39.43
CA LYS A 36 22.01 -0.39 38.28
C LYS A 36 21.38 -0.96 37.00
N ALA A 37 21.48 -2.27 36.78
CA ALA A 37 20.86 -2.91 35.63
C ALA A 37 19.33 -2.94 35.75
N GLU A 38 18.78 -3.15 36.94
CA GLU A 38 17.34 -3.11 37.21
C GLU A 38 16.76 -1.72 36.94
N GLU A 39 17.41 -0.65 37.40
CA GLU A 39 17.03 0.73 37.09
C GLU A 39 17.02 0.98 35.57
N GLN A 40 18.07 0.55 34.87
CA GLN A 40 18.15 0.68 33.41
C GLN A 40 17.08 -0.11 32.67
N ILE A 41 16.71 -1.30 33.16
CA ILE A 41 15.62 -2.10 32.59
C ILE A 41 14.29 -1.37 32.78
N SER A 42 14.02 -0.82 33.96
CA SER A 42 12.81 -0.04 34.23
C SER A 42 12.70 1.16 33.26
N ASP A 43 13.78 1.93 33.09
CA ASP A 43 13.81 3.06 32.15
C ASP A 43 13.56 2.63 30.69
N ILE A 44 14.08 1.47 30.30
CA ILE A 44 13.87 0.92 28.95
C ILE A 44 12.45 0.44 28.77
N GLU A 45 11.87 -0.24 29.76
CA GLU A 45 10.48 -0.72 29.73
C GLU A 45 9.51 0.43 29.53
N ASP A 46 9.67 1.53 30.28
CA ASP A 46 8.86 2.74 30.13
C ASP A 46 8.97 3.32 28.71
N ARG A 47 10.20 3.43 28.19
CA ARG A 47 10.43 3.92 26.81
C ARG A 47 9.83 3.01 25.74
N VAL A 48 9.84 1.70 25.95
CA VAL A 48 9.25 0.74 25.00
C VAL A 48 7.73 0.90 24.95
N VAL A 49 7.09 1.14 26.10
CA VAL A 49 5.64 1.42 26.15
C VAL A 49 5.32 2.70 25.39
N GLU A 50 6.07 3.78 25.60
CA GLU A 50 5.90 5.05 24.88
C GLU A 50 6.07 4.90 23.37
N ILE A 51 7.13 4.20 22.94
CA ILE A 51 7.40 3.95 21.51
C ILE A 51 6.25 3.14 20.88
N THR A 52 5.73 2.16 21.61
CA THR A 52 4.63 1.31 21.13
C THR A 52 3.35 2.12 20.94
N ASP A 53 2.97 2.95 21.92
CA ASP A 53 1.80 3.83 21.83
C ASP A 53 1.91 4.83 20.66
N VAL A 54 3.08 5.45 20.50
CA VAL A 54 3.36 6.35 19.36
C VAL A 54 3.29 5.58 18.03
N GLY A 55 3.81 4.35 17.98
CA GLY A 55 3.75 3.47 16.81
C GLY A 55 2.32 3.14 16.40
N GLU A 56 1.48 2.74 17.36
CA GLU A 56 0.07 2.45 17.11
C GLU A 56 -0.70 3.67 16.61
N LYS A 57 -0.46 4.85 17.22
CA LYS A 57 -1.08 6.12 16.79
C LYS A 57 -0.70 6.47 15.35
N LYS A 58 0.58 6.33 15.00
CA LYS A 58 1.06 6.56 13.62
C LYS A 58 0.46 5.57 12.64
N TRP A 59 0.40 4.28 12.99
CA TRP A 59 -0.20 3.27 12.13
C TRP A 59 -1.68 3.54 11.84
N LYS A 60 -2.45 3.89 12.88
CA LYS A 60 -3.86 4.31 12.73
C LYS A 60 -3.99 5.56 11.84
N MET A 61 -3.06 6.50 11.94
CA MET A 61 -3.05 7.70 11.09
C MET A 61 -2.77 7.35 9.62
N ILE A 62 -1.73 6.56 9.34
CA ILE A 62 -1.38 6.12 7.99
C ILE A 62 -2.57 5.41 7.35
N LYS A 63 -3.19 4.47 8.07
CA LYS A 63 -4.35 3.74 7.58
C LYS A 63 -5.50 4.68 7.19
N ARG A 64 -5.85 5.65 8.03
CA ARG A 64 -6.89 6.66 7.73
C ARG A 64 -6.52 7.52 6.53
N THR A 65 -5.25 7.88 6.39
CA THR A 65 -4.78 8.67 5.24
C THR A 65 -4.86 7.87 3.95
N GLU A 66 -4.49 6.59 3.95
CA GLU A 66 -4.64 5.70 2.80
C GLU A 66 -6.10 5.54 2.39
N GLU A 67 -6.99 5.30 3.36
CA GLU A 67 -8.44 5.23 3.10
C GLU A 67 -8.98 6.55 2.52
N SER A 68 -8.56 7.70 3.07
CA SER A 68 -8.97 9.02 2.57
C SER A 68 -8.44 9.29 1.15
N LEU A 69 -7.21 8.89 0.84
CA LEU A 69 -6.62 9.02 -0.49
C LEU A 69 -7.37 8.15 -1.50
N ARG A 70 -7.75 6.93 -1.12
CA ARG A 70 -8.58 6.05 -1.95
C ARG A 70 -9.94 6.69 -2.25
N ASP A 71 -10.62 7.20 -1.23
CA ASP A 71 -11.94 7.84 -1.40
C ASP A 71 -11.84 9.10 -2.30
N LEU A 72 -10.78 9.90 -2.13
CA LEU A 72 -10.52 11.05 -3.00
C LEU A 72 -10.22 10.62 -4.43
N TRP A 73 -9.44 9.56 -4.62
CA TRP A 73 -9.08 9.05 -5.93
C TRP A 73 -10.29 8.47 -6.66
N ASP A 74 -11.08 7.63 -5.99
CA ASP A 74 -12.32 7.09 -6.52
C ASP A 74 -13.31 8.23 -6.82
N ASN A 75 -13.35 9.29 -6.01
CA ASN A 75 -14.14 10.49 -6.29
C ASN A 75 -13.58 11.33 -7.45
N ILE A 76 -12.28 11.31 -7.75
CA ILE A 76 -11.74 11.97 -8.95
C ILE A 76 -12.06 11.16 -10.20
N GLN A 77 -11.96 9.83 -10.12
CA GLN A 77 -12.17 8.91 -11.23
C GLN A 77 -13.63 8.43 -11.37
N HIS A 78 -14.54 8.85 -10.50
CA HIS A 78 -15.92 8.35 -10.49
C HIS A 78 -16.64 8.56 -11.83
N THR A 79 -16.26 9.58 -12.62
CA THR A 79 -16.81 9.81 -13.97
C THR A 79 -16.01 9.16 -15.10
N ASN A 80 -14.85 8.57 -14.80
CA ASN A 80 -13.96 7.98 -15.79
C ASN A 80 -14.44 6.60 -16.25
N ILE A 81 -14.14 6.31 -17.51
CA ILE A 81 -14.35 5.01 -18.17
C ILE A 81 -13.06 4.63 -18.90
N ILE A 82 -12.75 3.34 -18.91
CA ILE A 82 -11.62 2.75 -19.63
C ILE A 82 -12.15 1.91 -20.80
N ILE A 83 -11.62 2.14 -22.00
CA ILE A 83 -11.83 1.26 -23.16
C ILE A 83 -10.54 0.48 -23.45
N ILE A 84 -10.67 -0.84 -23.51
CA ILE A 84 -9.59 -1.80 -23.72
C ILE A 84 -9.78 -2.49 -25.08
N GLY A 85 -8.68 -2.69 -25.81
CA GLY A 85 -8.67 -3.45 -27.07
C GLY A 85 -8.81 -2.61 -28.33
N VAL A 86 -8.81 -1.27 -28.23
CA VAL A 86 -8.77 -0.40 -29.41
C VAL A 86 -7.40 -0.51 -30.09
N PRO A 87 -7.31 -0.76 -31.41
CA PRO A 87 -6.04 -0.86 -32.14
C PRO A 87 -5.16 0.39 -32.04
N GLU A 88 -3.82 0.24 -32.11
CA GLU A 88 -2.88 1.37 -32.09
C GLU A 88 -2.67 2.01 -33.47
N GLY A 89 -2.44 3.33 -33.50
CA GLY A 89 -2.06 4.08 -34.73
C GLY A 89 -3.18 4.92 -35.33
N GLU A 90 -4.43 4.61 -34.98
CA GLU A 90 -5.64 5.36 -35.36
C GLU A 90 -5.64 6.80 -34.80
N GLU A 91 -4.97 7.02 -33.66
CA GLU A 91 -5.01 8.33 -33.00
C GLU A 91 -4.31 9.45 -33.76
N ARG A 92 -3.42 9.09 -34.70
CA ARG A 92 -2.70 10.06 -35.54
C ARG A 92 -3.62 10.70 -36.58
N GLU A 93 -4.65 9.97 -37.03
CA GLU A 93 -5.65 10.44 -38.00
C GLU A 93 -6.90 10.99 -37.29
N ASN A 94 -7.32 10.35 -36.19
CA ASN A 94 -8.49 10.75 -35.39
C ASN A 94 -8.13 10.92 -33.91
N ARG A 95 -8.46 12.05 -33.28
CA ARG A 95 -8.24 12.22 -31.82
C ARG A 95 -8.96 11.12 -31.03
N PRO A 96 -8.45 10.67 -29.86
CA PRO A 96 -9.12 9.65 -29.04
C PRO A 96 -10.60 9.93 -28.77
N LYS A 97 -10.98 11.21 -28.66
CA LYS A 97 -12.38 11.64 -28.54
C LYS A 97 -13.26 11.18 -29.72
N LYS A 98 -12.78 11.29 -30.96
CA LYS A 98 -13.51 10.84 -32.15
C LYS A 98 -13.70 9.32 -32.17
N ILE A 99 -12.67 8.57 -31.75
CA ILE A 99 -12.76 7.10 -31.64
C ILE A 99 -13.87 6.71 -30.66
N VAL A 100 -13.96 7.40 -29.52
CA VAL A 100 -15.02 7.19 -28.53
C VAL A 100 -16.39 7.53 -29.11
N GLU A 101 -16.51 8.64 -29.83
CA GLU A 101 -17.76 9.04 -30.50
C GLU A 101 -18.22 7.98 -31.52
N GLU A 102 -17.31 7.43 -32.33
CA GLU A 102 -17.59 6.33 -33.27
C GLU A 102 -18.03 5.06 -32.55
N ILE A 103 -17.36 4.70 -31.45
CA ILE A 103 -17.72 3.52 -30.63
C ILE A 103 -19.13 3.68 -30.08
N ILE A 104 -19.46 4.84 -29.51
CA ILE A 104 -20.78 5.10 -28.93
C ILE A 104 -21.85 5.11 -30.02
N ALA A 105 -21.64 5.81 -31.13
CA ALA A 105 -22.62 5.90 -32.22
C ALA A 105 -22.90 4.53 -32.84
N LYS A 106 -21.86 3.72 -33.08
CA LYS A 106 -22.01 2.37 -33.63
C LYS A 106 -22.65 1.42 -32.62
N ASN A 107 -22.24 1.51 -31.35
CA ASN A 107 -22.62 0.51 -30.37
C ASN A 107 -23.93 0.81 -29.65
N PHE A 108 -24.23 2.07 -29.39
CA PHE A 108 -25.34 2.51 -28.57
C PHE A 108 -26.20 3.55 -29.32
N PRO A 109 -26.84 3.18 -30.44
CA PRO A 109 -27.59 4.13 -31.27
C PRO A 109 -28.75 4.81 -30.53
N ASN A 110 -29.29 4.15 -29.50
CA ASN A 110 -30.41 4.64 -28.70
C ASN A 110 -30.00 5.67 -27.63
N MET A 111 -28.71 5.99 -27.48
CA MET A 111 -28.25 6.95 -26.46
C MET A 111 -28.44 8.44 -26.82
N GLY A 112 -28.92 8.73 -28.04
CA GLY A 112 -29.14 10.09 -28.53
C GLY A 112 -27.83 10.87 -28.77
N LYS A 113 -27.91 11.97 -29.53
CA LYS A 113 -26.73 12.81 -29.83
C LYS A 113 -26.16 13.52 -28.60
N GLU A 114 -26.95 13.64 -27.53
CA GLU A 114 -26.54 14.33 -26.29
C GLU A 114 -25.38 13.64 -25.55
N THR A 115 -25.21 12.31 -25.67
CA THR A 115 -24.14 11.57 -24.97
C THR A 115 -22.76 11.77 -25.61
N LEU A 116 -22.69 12.03 -26.91
CA LEU A 116 -21.44 12.31 -27.62
C LEU A 116 -20.78 13.60 -27.12
N THR A 117 -21.60 14.59 -26.74
CA THR A 117 -21.14 15.89 -26.21
C THR A 117 -20.66 15.81 -24.74
N GLN A 118 -20.84 14.68 -24.06
CA GLN A 118 -20.52 14.53 -22.63
C GLN A 118 -19.08 14.08 -22.36
N VAL A 119 -18.32 13.79 -23.42
CA VAL A 119 -16.89 13.48 -23.29
C VAL A 119 -16.14 14.80 -23.12
N GLU A 120 -15.70 15.04 -21.88
CA GLU A 120 -14.85 16.17 -21.52
C GLU A 120 -13.44 15.94 -22.10
N GLU A 121 -12.88 14.77 -21.81
CA GLU A 121 -11.55 14.40 -22.22
C GLU A 121 -11.49 12.91 -22.59
N ALA A 122 -10.66 12.60 -23.59
CA ALA A 122 -10.33 11.23 -23.94
C ALA A 122 -8.85 11.17 -24.29
N GLN A 123 -8.11 10.28 -23.63
CA GLN A 123 -6.68 10.15 -23.80
C GLN A 123 -6.26 8.69 -23.74
N ARG A 124 -5.15 8.38 -24.41
CA ARG A 124 -4.56 7.05 -24.33
C ARG A 124 -3.49 7.00 -23.26
N LEU A 125 -3.57 6.03 -22.36
CA LEU A 125 -2.66 5.88 -21.24
C LEU A 125 -1.93 4.53 -21.24
N PRO A 126 -0.62 4.53 -20.95
CA PRO A 126 0.27 5.69 -20.76
C PRO A 126 0.45 6.51 -22.05
N HIS A 127 0.74 7.82 -21.92
CA HIS A 127 0.86 8.71 -23.07
C HIS A 127 1.92 8.26 -24.10
N ARG A 128 3.05 7.72 -23.60
CA ARG A 128 4.11 7.16 -24.44
C ARG A 128 3.86 5.68 -24.69
N MET A 129 3.94 5.29 -25.97
CA MET A 129 3.91 3.88 -26.35
C MET A 129 5.21 3.20 -25.93
N ASN A 130 5.12 2.02 -25.30
CA ASN A 130 6.27 1.18 -25.03
C ASN A 130 6.43 0.16 -26.16
N PRO A 131 7.49 0.23 -26.99
CA PRO A 131 7.67 -0.69 -28.12
C PRO A 131 7.76 -2.17 -27.73
N LYS A 132 8.11 -2.47 -26.48
CA LYS A 132 8.22 -3.85 -25.97
C LYS A 132 6.86 -4.46 -25.59
N ARG A 133 5.81 -3.63 -25.50
CA ARG A 133 4.47 -4.07 -25.06
C ARG A 133 3.66 -4.48 -26.29
N ASN A 134 3.22 -5.74 -26.33
CA ASN A 134 2.40 -6.29 -27.41
C ASN A 134 0.90 -5.98 -27.26
N THR A 135 0.44 -5.56 -26.07
CA THR A 135 -0.95 -5.18 -25.83
C THR A 135 -1.20 -3.72 -26.18
N THR A 136 -2.37 -3.42 -26.75
CA THR A 136 -2.84 -2.04 -27.00
C THR A 136 -2.99 -1.26 -25.71
N ARG A 137 -2.59 0.02 -25.70
CA ARG A 137 -2.86 0.92 -24.57
C ARG A 137 -4.33 1.23 -24.41
N HIS A 138 -4.75 1.45 -23.17
CA HIS A 138 -6.13 1.76 -22.85
C HIS A 138 -6.47 3.21 -23.21
N ILE A 139 -7.72 3.45 -23.57
CA ILE A 139 -8.25 4.81 -23.69
C ILE A 139 -9.04 5.12 -22.43
N VAL A 140 -8.62 6.16 -21.70
CA VAL A 140 -9.34 6.68 -20.53
C VAL A 140 -10.15 7.89 -20.97
N ILE A 141 -11.42 7.90 -20.55
CA ILE A 141 -12.42 8.87 -20.95
C ILE A 141 -12.97 9.50 -19.69
N LYS A 142 -12.89 10.83 -19.60
CA LYS A 142 -13.52 11.60 -18.54
C LYS A 142 -14.86 12.14 -19.05
N LEU A 143 -15.92 11.79 -18.34
CA LEU A 143 -17.27 12.27 -18.62
C LEU A 143 -17.61 13.46 -17.72
N THR A 144 -18.45 14.35 -18.23
CA THR A 144 -18.94 15.54 -17.49
C THR A 144 -19.76 15.18 -16.25
N LYS A 145 -20.49 14.05 -16.27
CA LYS A 145 -21.38 13.62 -15.17
C LYS A 145 -21.41 12.10 -15.02
N ILE A 146 -21.48 11.62 -13.78
CA ILE A 146 -21.60 10.19 -13.46
C ILE A 146 -22.85 9.54 -14.06
N LYS A 147 -23.96 10.27 -14.20
CA LYS A 147 -25.18 9.77 -14.86
C LYS A 147 -24.93 9.27 -16.29
N HIS A 148 -23.97 9.86 -17.00
CA HIS A 148 -23.62 9.40 -18.35
C HIS A 148 -22.80 8.11 -18.30
N LYS A 149 -21.91 7.98 -17.32
CA LYS A 149 -21.17 6.74 -17.06
C LYS A 149 -22.12 5.57 -16.80
N GLU A 150 -23.08 5.75 -15.91
CA GLU A 150 -24.08 4.72 -15.57
C GLU A 150 -24.91 4.29 -16.79
N LYS A 151 -25.33 5.25 -17.63
CA LYS A 151 -26.03 4.94 -18.89
C LYS A 151 -25.16 4.10 -19.83
N ILE A 152 -23.88 4.44 -19.97
CA ILE A 152 -22.92 3.68 -20.81
C ILE A 152 -22.74 2.25 -20.30
N PHE A 153 -22.57 2.07 -18.99
CA PHE A 153 -22.47 0.72 -18.42
C PHE A 153 -23.76 -0.07 -18.55
N LYS A 154 -24.93 0.57 -18.39
CA LYS A 154 -26.22 -0.09 -18.59
C LYS A 154 -26.35 -0.63 -20.02
N ALA A 155 -26.09 0.21 -21.03
CA ALA A 155 -26.14 -0.21 -22.42
C ALA A 155 -25.05 -1.24 -22.77
N THR A 156 -23.87 -1.15 -22.15
CA THR A 156 -22.79 -2.14 -22.30
C THR A 156 -23.25 -3.52 -21.83
N ARG A 157 -23.92 -3.59 -20.67
CA ARG A 157 -24.48 -4.84 -20.13
C ARG A 157 -25.59 -5.41 -21.01
N GLU A 158 -26.45 -4.55 -21.56
CA GLU A 158 -27.56 -4.96 -22.44
C GLU A 158 -27.05 -5.49 -23.79
N LYS A 159 -25.95 -4.93 -24.33
CA LYS A 159 -25.47 -5.28 -25.66
C LYS A 159 -24.61 -6.57 -25.71
N GLN A 160 -24.02 -6.98 -24.59
CA GLN A 160 -23.09 -8.13 -24.43
C GLN A 160 -21.81 -8.12 -25.29
N GLN A 161 -21.83 -7.66 -26.54
CA GLN A 161 -20.65 -7.55 -27.42
C GLN A 161 -20.51 -6.13 -27.98
N ILE A 162 -19.38 -5.50 -27.67
CA ILE A 162 -19.04 -4.16 -28.15
C ILE A 162 -17.89 -4.30 -29.14
N THR A 163 -18.04 -3.73 -30.32
CA THR A 163 -17.01 -3.82 -31.37
C THR A 163 -16.61 -2.46 -31.89
N TYR A 164 -15.33 -2.31 -32.24
CA TYR A 164 -14.77 -1.18 -32.97
C TYR A 164 -14.05 -1.68 -34.22
N LYS A 165 -14.49 -1.23 -35.41
CA LYS A 165 -13.94 -1.67 -36.71
C LYS A 165 -13.71 -3.20 -36.84
N GLY A 166 -14.62 -4.00 -36.29
CA GLY A 166 -14.55 -5.47 -36.34
C GLY A 166 -13.74 -6.12 -35.22
N THR A 167 -13.06 -5.34 -34.37
CA THR A 167 -12.36 -5.81 -33.17
C THR A 167 -13.28 -5.75 -31.96
N LEU A 168 -13.27 -6.80 -31.13
CA LEU A 168 -13.99 -6.79 -29.85
C LEU A 168 -13.28 -5.87 -28.85
N ILE A 169 -14.04 -5.01 -28.18
CA ILE A 169 -13.52 -4.09 -27.18
C ILE A 169 -14.29 -4.24 -25.86
N ASN A 170 -13.62 -3.90 -24.76
CA ASN A 170 -14.22 -3.93 -23.43
C ASN A 170 -14.26 -2.53 -22.84
N ILE A 171 -15.38 -2.20 -22.20
CA ILE A 171 -15.59 -0.95 -21.49
C ILE A 171 -15.67 -1.26 -19.99
N THR A 172 -14.76 -0.70 -19.20
CA THR A 172 -14.64 -0.95 -17.75
C THR A 172 -14.58 0.35 -16.96
N ALA A 173 -14.89 0.29 -15.67
CA ALA A 173 -14.75 1.44 -14.78
C ALA A 173 -13.27 1.68 -14.48
N ASP A 174 -12.90 2.96 -14.33
CA ASP A 174 -11.64 3.38 -13.75
C ASP A 174 -11.83 3.38 -12.22
N LEU A 175 -11.33 2.34 -11.57
CA LEU A 175 -11.41 2.12 -10.12
C LEU A 175 -10.00 1.93 -9.59
N SER A 176 -9.76 2.36 -8.35
CA SER A 176 -8.52 2.04 -7.64
C SER A 176 -8.30 0.53 -7.52
N ALA A 177 -7.04 0.12 -7.44
CA ALA A 177 -6.67 -1.30 -7.36
C ALA A 177 -7.22 -1.96 -6.08
N GLU A 178 -7.40 -1.18 -5.02
CA GLU A 178 -7.96 -1.64 -3.75
C GLU A 178 -9.49 -1.78 -3.75
N THR A 179 -10.18 -1.23 -4.75
CA THR A 179 -11.65 -1.31 -4.90
C THR A 179 -12.09 -2.50 -5.78
N LEU A 180 -11.16 -3.10 -6.54
CA LEU A 180 -11.38 -4.29 -7.38
C LEU A 180 -11.37 -5.60 -6.57
#